data_AF-A0A7T1I586-F1
#
_entry.id   AF-A0A7T1I586-F1
#
_cell.length_a   1.000
_cell.length_b   1.000
_cell.length_c   1.000
_cell.angle_alpha   90.00
_cell.angle_beta   90.00
_cell.angle_gamma   90.00
#
_symmetry.space_group_name_H-M   'P 1'
#
loop_
_entity.id
_entity.type
_entity.pdbx_description
1 polymer ?
#
loop_
_entity_poly.entity_id
_entity_poly.type
_entity_poly.pdbx_seq_one_letter_code
_entity_poly.pdbx_strand_id
1 'polypeptide(L)'
;MPLPAAASHPAGTRKSFNSLAKALAGLAGMATFLFLLANFYAASQIPKCPHIPTLVNCTNKAYPVLGGADVVSFFSRADGTPPARGKPAYRHVHLGYTYYFHNSENMRRFAESPSRFIPRNGGFCSWGISNEFEPEFVWARDCLGPAVSLNAWIIRNDRLYLFLADTPEEKFEKNLSENEKKGDRRYLAWFPEQGFKMNTTCVFEDHRRLDIEIPP
;
A
#
# COMPACT_ATOMS: atom_id res chain seq x y z
N MET A 1 50.74 -65.51 -60.45
CA MET A 1 49.49 -65.14 -61.17
C MET A 1 48.98 -63.84 -60.58
N PRO A 2 48.97 -62.70 -61.30
CA PRO A 2 48.28 -61.51 -60.82
C PRO A 2 46.85 -61.49 -61.39
N LEU A 3 45.86 -61.43 -60.50
CA LEU A 3 44.46 -61.17 -60.83
C LEU A 3 44.19 -59.64 -60.77
N PRO A 4 43.22 -59.14 -61.56
CA PRO A 4 43.12 -57.72 -61.89
C PRO A 4 42.32 -56.91 -60.86
N ALA A 5 42.48 -55.60 -60.98
CA ALA A 5 41.82 -54.55 -60.22
C ALA A 5 40.28 -54.64 -60.28
N ALA A 6 39.63 -54.37 -59.14
CA ALA A 6 38.18 -54.17 -59.04
C ALA A 6 37.87 -52.74 -58.59
N ALA A 7 36.79 -52.23 -59.18
CA ALA A 7 36.40 -50.84 -59.29
C ALA A 7 35.90 -50.18 -57.99
N SER A 8 36.06 -48.86 -57.93
CA SER A 8 35.50 -47.97 -56.91
C SER A 8 33.98 -47.83 -57.02
N HIS A 9 33.25 -48.05 -55.93
CA HIS A 9 31.86 -47.62 -55.76
C HIS A 9 31.77 -46.15 -55.32
N PRO A 10 30.76 -45.37 -55.75
CA PRO A 10 30.54 -44.02 -55.24
C PRO A 10 29.88 -44.10 -53.86
N ALA A 11 30.49 -43.42 -52.88
CA ALA A 11 29.89 -43.22 -51.56
C ALA A 11 28.66 -42.30 -51.69
N GLY A 12 27.47 -42.89 -51.51
CA GLY A 12 26.21 -42.17 -51.39
C GLY A 12 26.23 -41.12 -50.26
N THR A 13 25.67 -39.97 -50.57
CA THR A 13 25.59 -38.75 -49.76
C THR A 13 24.94 -38.94 -48.38
N ARG A 14 25.73 -39.10 -47.32
CA ARG A 14 25.30 -38.93 -45.90
C ARG A 14 25.21 -37.45 -45.49
N LYS A 15 24.46 -36.61 -46.21
CA LYS A 15 24.31 -35.18 -45.84
C LYS A 15 22.92 -34.74 -45.39
N SER A 16 21.87 -35.57 -45.52
CA SER A 16 20.50 -35.10 -45.27
C SER A 16 19.94 -35.34 -43.86
N PHE A 17 20.51 -36.23 -43.05
CA PHE A 17 19.91 -36.58 -41.74
C PHE A 17 20.34 -35.67 -40.58
N ASN A 18 21.50 -35.03 -40.66
CA ASN A 18 22.03 -34.19 -39.56
C ASN A 18 21.39 -32.79 -39.48
N SER A 19 20.75 -32.30 -40.54
CA SER A 19 20.12 -30.97 -40.54
C SER A 19 18.72 -31.00 -39.89
N LEU A 20 17.97 -32.08 -40.08
CA LEU A 20 16.63 -32.22 -39.51
C LEU A 20 16.68 -32.41 -37.98
N ALA A 21 17.63 -33.21 -37.49
CA ALA A 21 17.82 -33.47 -36.06
C ALA A 21 18.23 -32.20 -35.27
N LYS A 22 19.02 -31.30 -35.88
CA LYS A 22 19.42 -30.02 -35.26
C LYS A 22 18.27 -29.00 -35.20
N ALA A 23 17.40 -28.97 -36.21
CA ALA A 23 16.23 -28.10 -36.22
C ALA A 23 15.16 -28.53 -35.18
N LEU A 24 14.97 -29.84 -35.00
CA LEU A 24 14.04 -30.40 -34.00
C LEU A 24 14.53 -30.18 -32.55
N ALA A 25 15.83 -30.26 -32.30
CA ALA A 25 16.41 -29.97 -30.99
C ALA A 25 16.29 -28.48 -30.59
N GLY A 26 16.41 -27.55 -31.56
CA GLY A 26 16.23 -26.11 -31.32
C GLY A 26 14.80 -25.72 -30.95
N LEU A 27 13.80 -26.36 -31.57
CA LEU A 27 12.38 -26.11 -31.27
C LEU A 27 11.96 -26.63 -29.89
N ALA A 28 12.47 -27.81 -29.49
CA ALA A 28 12.22 -28.36 -28.16
C ALA A 28 12.82 -27.51 -27.02
N GLY A 29 14.03 -26.96 -27.23
CA GLY A 29 14.68 -26.04 -26.28
C GLY A 29 13.98 -24.69 -26.15
N MET A 30 13.42 -24.16 -27.25
CA MET A 30 12.68 -22.90 -27.23
C MET A 30 11.32 -23.05 -26.53
N ALA A 31 10.62 -24.17 -26.72
CA ALA A 31 9.38 -24.46 -26.03
C ALA A 31 9.56 -24.64 -24.51
N THR A 32 10.62 -25.34 -24.08
CA THR A 32 10.94 -25.47 -22.65
C THR A 32 11.36 -24.16 -22.02
N PHE A 33 12.11 -23.31 -22.72
CA PHE A 33 12.45 -21.96 -22.23
C PHE A 33 11.22 -21.06 -22.09
N LEU A 34 10.29 -21.09 -23.07
CA LEU A 34 9.03 -20.35 -23.00
C LEU A 34 8.11 -20.86 -21.89
N PHE A 35 8.05 -22.17 -21.64
CA PHE A 35 7.30 -22.75 -20.51
C PHE A 35 7.91 -22.39 -19.15
N LEU A 36 9.23 -22.33 -19.04
CA LEU A 36 9.91 -21.88 -17.80
C LEU A 36 9.66 -20.39 -17.56
N LEU A 37 9.74 -19.55 -18.60
CA LEU A 37 9.41 -18.13 -18.49
C LEU A 37 7.94 -17.91 -18.11
N ALA A 38 7.00 -18.65 -18.69
CA ALA A 38 5.58 -18.56 -18.34
C ALA A 38 5.30 -18.95 -16.88
N ASN A 39 5.96 -20.00 -16.36
CA ASN A 39 5.85 -20.40 -14.96
C ASN A 39 6.50 -19.37 -14.00
N PHE A 40 7.64 -18.78 -14.39
CA PHE A 40 8.26 -17.70 -13.62
C PHE A 40 7.39 -16.43 -13.60
N TYR A 41 6.72 -16.13 -14.71
CA TYR A 41 5.78 -15.01 -14.80
C TYR A 41 4.55 -15.22 -13.92
N ALA A 42 4.00 -16.44 -13.86
CA ALA A 42 2.86 -16.78 -13.01
C ALA A 42 3.19 -16.67 -11.50
N ALA A 43 4.39 -17.08 -11.07
CA ALA A 43 4.82 -16.95 -9.67
C ALA A 43 4.99 -15.49 -9.21
N SER A 44 5.13 -14.53 -10.15
CA SER A 44 5.24 -13.10 -9.84
C SER A 44 3.92 -12.40 -9.53
N GLN A 45 2.77 -13.08 -9.68
CA GLN A 45 1.44 -12.49 -9.51
C GLN A 45 0.76 -12.76 -8.17
N ILE A 46 1.50 -13.18 -7.13
CA ILE A 46 0.94 -13.27 -5.78
C ILE A 46 0.53 -11.85 -5.34
N PRO A 47 -0.75 -11.61 -5.02
CA PRO A 47 -1.18 -10.29 -4.56
C PRO A 47 -0.41 -9.95 -3.28
N LYS A 48 0.34 -8.84 -3.31
CA LYS A 48 1.21 -8.42 -2.21
C LYS A 48 0.48 -8.21 -0.87
N CYS A 49 -0.83 -7.90 -0.93
CA CYS A 49 -1.66 -7.63 0.24
C CYS A 49 -2.98 -8.41 0.11
N PRO A 50 -2.99 -9.75 0.28
CA PRO A 50 -4.24 -10.50 0.18
C PRO A 50 -5.17 -10.08 1.33
N HIS A 51 -6.41 -9.70 1.00
CA HIS A 51 -7.46 -9.29 1.96
C HIS A 51 -7.23 -8.01 2.75
N ILE A 52 -6.23 -7.18 2.40
CA ILE A 52 -5.95 -5.91 3.09
C ILE A 52 -6.10 -4.75 2.10
N PRO A 53 -6.67 -3.61 2.53
CA PRO A 53 -6.72 -2.43 1.69
C PRO A 53 -5.34 -2.02 1.17
N THR A 54 -5.24 -1.86 -0.14
CA THR A 54 -3.99 -1.43 -0.78
C THR A 54 -3.77 0.06 -0.58
N LEU A 55 -2.50 0.49 -0.68
CA LEU A 55 -2.13 1.90 -0.70
C LEU A 55 -3.01 2.74 -1.64
N VAL A 56 -3.25 2.22 -2.85
CA VAL A 56 -4.03 2.92 -3.89
C VAL A 56 -5.46 3.16 -3.41
N ASN A 57 -6.09 2.14 -2.82
CA ASN A 57 -7.47 2.26 -2.36
C ASN A 57 -7.58 3.24 -1.18
N CYS A 58 -6.69 3.12 -0.19
CA CYS A 58 -6.74 3.94 1.03
C CYS A 58 -6.38 5.41 0.83
N THR A 59 -5.71 5.77 -0.26
CA THR A 59 -5.13 7.11 -0.44
C THR A 59 -5.66 7.84 -1.66
N ASN A 60 -6.82 7.41 -2.16
CA ASN A 60 -7.49 7.99 -3.32
C ASN A 60 -7.87 9.45 -3.03
N LYS A 61 -7.27 10.37 -3.80
CA LYS A 61 -7.41 11.83 -3.66
C LYS A 61 -8.77 12.37 -4.09
N ALA A 62 -9.61 11.56 -4.74
CA ALA A 62 -11.00 11.91 -5.01
C ALA A 62 -11.81 12.09 -3.72
N TYR A 63 -11.32 11.54 -2.60
CA TYR A 63 -11.97 11.59 -1.30
C TYR A 63 -11.32 12.56 -0.32
N PRO A 64 -12.13 13.11 0.60
CA PRO A 64 -11.59 13.86 1.70
C PRO A 64 -10.80 12.95 2.66
N VAL A 65 -9.79 13.54 3.31
CA VAL A 65 -9.00 12.87 4.35
C VAL A 65 -9.91 12.33 5.45
N LEU A 66 -9.60 11.11 5.92
CA LEU A 66 -10.36 10.34 6.91
C LEU A 66 -11.85 10.24 6.58
N GLY A 67 -12.16 10.07 5.29
CA GLY A 67 -13.53 10.02 4.80
C GLY A 67 -14.31 11.32 5.02
N GLY A 68 -13.67 12.43 5.39
CA GLY A 68 -14.34 13.71 5.67
C GLY A 68 -14.57 14.01 7.15
N ALA A 69 -13.91 13.30 8.05
CA ALA A 69 -13.84 13.70 9.46
C ALA A 69 -13.11 15.04 9.59
N ASP A 70 -13.63 15.92 10.45
CA ASP A 70 -13.00 17.19 10.75
C ASP A 70 -11.78 16.94 11.66
N VAL A 71 -10.58 17.04 11.08
CA VAL A 71 -9.31 16.82 11.79
C VAL A 71 -9.09 17.79 12.96
N VAL A 72 -9.68 18.98 12.93
CA VAL A 72 -9.59 19.96 14.03
C VAL A 72 -10.47 19.54 15.21
N SER A 73 -11.58 18.85 14.93
CA SER A 73 -12.53 18.44 15.96
C SER A 73 -11.96 17.39 16.92
N PHE A 74 -10.99 16.57 16.49
CA PHE A 74 -10.29 15.64 17.41
C PHE A 74 -9.63 16.35 18.61
N PHE A 75 -9.20 17.60 18.42
CA PHE A 75 -8.50 18.38 19.45
C PHE A 75 -9.45 19.03 20.46
N SER A 76 -10.76 18.97 20.23
CA SER A 76 -11.78 19.49 21.13
C SER A 76 -12.54 18.40 21.90
N ARG A 77 -12.28 17.12 21.64
CA ARG A 77 -13.10 15.99 22.11
C ARG A 77 -12.33 15.07 23.06
N ALA A 78 -11.98 15.59 24.24
CA ALA A 78 -11.28 14.80 25.26
C ALA A 78 -12.13 13.70 25.91
N ASP A 79 -13.39 13.54 25.50
CA ASP A 79 -14.39 12.62 26.07
C ASP A 79 -14.54 11.30 25.30
N GLY A 80 -13.72 11.06 24.27
CA GLY A 80 -13.80 9.85 23.45
C GLY A 80 -14.98 9.83 22.47
N THR A 81 -15.64 10.98 22.25
CA THR A 81 -16.72 11.06 21.24
C THR A 81 -16.19 11.27 19.82
N PRO A 82 -16.74 10.59 18.79
CA PRO A 82 -16.26 10.68 17.42
C PRO A 82 -16.09 12.12 16.92
N PRO A 83 -15.11 12.39 16.05
CA PRO A 83 -14.89 13.71 15.48
C PRO A 83 -16.14 14.19 14.74
N ALA A 84 -16.37 15.50 14.73
CA ALA A 84 -17.44 16.05 13.93
C ALA A 84 -17.22 15.75 12.43
N ARG A 85 -18.31 15.54 11.70
CA ARG A 85 -18.25 15.35 10.25
C ARG A 85 -18.12 16.71 9.55
N GLY A 86 -17.19 16.77 8.60
CA GLY A 86 -17.01 17.93 7.76
C GLY A 86 -18.01 18.02 6.63
N LYS A 87 -18.09 19.20 5.99
CA LYS A 87 -19.00 19.46 4.86
C LYS A 87 -18.21 19.92 3.64
N PRO A 88 -18.61 19.56 2.41
CA PRO A 88 -17.95 20.05 1.19
C PRO A 88 -17.90 21.58 1.05
N ALA A 89 -18.85 22.28 1.69
CA ALA A 89 -18.90 23.75 1.76
C ALA A 89 -17.75 24.36 2.59
N TYR A 90 -17.21 23.61 3.55
CA TYR A 90 -16.08 24.02 4.39
C TYR A 90 -14.92 23.07 4.10
N ARG A 91 -14.18 23.35 3.02
CA ARG A 91 -13.07 22.51 2.58
C ARG A 91 -11.79 23.29 2.38
N HIS A 92 -10.66 22.63 2.61
CA HIS A 92 -9.33 23.17 2.32
C HIS A 92 -8.46 22.10 1.67
N VAL A 93 -7.62 22.48 0.71
CA VAL A 93 -6.69 21.55 0.05
C VAL A 93 -5.29 21.76 0.62
N HIS A 94 -4.68 20.69 1.13
CA HIS A 94 -3.32 20.73 1.65
C HIS A 94 -2.57 19.44 1.26
N LEU A 95 -1.31 19.57 0.83
CA LEU A 95 -0.50 18.45 0.28
C LEU A 95 -1.21 17.66 -0.84
N GLY A 96 -2.09 18.34 -1.59
CA GLY A 96 -2.87 17.74 -2.67
C GLY A 96 -3.97 16.78 -2.20
N TYR A 97 -4.40 16.89 -0.94
CA TYR A 97 -5.57 16.19 -0.39
C TYR A 97 -6.62 17.21 0.07
N THR A 98 -7.89 16.84 -0.05
CA THR A 98 -9.02 17.65 0.40
C THR A 98 -9.33 17.33 1.86
N TYR A 99 -9.47 18.35 2.69
CA TYR A 99 -9.92 18.24 4.08
C TYR A 99 -11.30 18.90 4.18
N TYR A 100 -12.23 18.26 4.89
CA TYR A 100 -13.54 18.81 5.19
C TYR A 100 -13.62 19.20 6.67
N PHE A 101 -14.36 20.27 6.94
CA PHE A 101 -14.51 20.83 8.28
C PHE A 101 -15.98 21.01 8.64
N HIS A 102 -16.28 20.91 9.92
CA HIS A 102 -17.64 21.01 10.44
C HIS A 102 -18.22 22.43 10.22
N ASN A 103 -17.36 23.44 10.32
CA ASN A 103 -17.67 24.86 10.17
C ASN A 103 -16.47 25.64 9.60
N SER A 104 -16.70 26.92 9.28
CA SER A 104 -15.68 27.83 8.75
C SER A 104 -14.54 28.12 9.74
N GLU A 105 -14.83 28.08 11.05
CA GLU A 105 -13.84 28.30 12.11
C GLU A 105 -12.76 27.22 12.10
N ASN A 106 -13.17 25.95 12.09
CA ASN A 106 -12.25 24.82 12.04
C ASN A 106 -11.44 24.82 10.74
N MET A 107 -12.06 25.12 9.60
CA MET A 107 -11.35 25.28 8.33
C MET A 107 -10.26 26.36 8.43
N ARG A 108 -10.56 27.51 9.05
CA ARG A 108 -9.59 28.59 9.20
C ARG A 108 -8.44 28.20 10.12
N ARG A 109 -8.73 27.58 11.27
CA ARG A 109 -7.71 27.06 12.20
C ARG A 109 -6.77 26.07 11.51
N PHE A 110 -7.31 25.18 10.67
CA PHE A 110 -6.50 24.28 9.88
C PHE A 110 -5.62 25.03 8.88
N ALA A 111 -6.17 25.97 8.12
CA ALA A 111 -5.43 26.74 7.13
C ALA A 111 -4.28 27.56 7.75
N GLU A 112 -4.48 28.09 8.96
CA GLU A 112 -3.46 28.85 9.71
C GLU A 112 -2.32 27.97 10.24
N SER A 113 -2.57 26.70 10.56
CA SER A 113 -1.57 25.80 11.12
C SER A 113 -1.78 24.33 10.74
N PRO A 114 -1.64 23.95 9.45
CA PRO A 114 -1.94 22.59 9.00
C PRO A 114 -1.12 21.52 9.73
N SER A 115 0.16 21.82 10.01
CA SER A 115 1.11 20.90 10.66
C SER A 115 0.67 20.41 12.04
N ARG A 116 -0.22 21.13 12.73
CA ARG A 116 -0.80 20.73 14.02
C ARG A 116 -1.90 19.69 13.83
N PHE A 117 -2.74 19.87 12.81
CA PHE A 117 -3.97 19.09 12.66
C PHE A 117 -3.83 17.91 11.70
N ILE A 118 -2.79 17.88 10.87
CA ILE A 118 -2.50 16.74 9.99
C ILE A 118 -2.26 15.49 10.85
N PRO A 119 -3.01 14.40 10.60
CA PRO A 119 -2.78 13.14 11.29
C PRO A 119 -1.35 12.64 11.06
N ARG A 120 -0.68 12.22 12.14
CA ARG A 120 0.60 11.52 12.06
C ARG A 120 0.40 10.17 11.36
N ASN A 121 1.50 9.70 10.78
CA ASN A 121 1.55 8.47 9.99
C ASN A 121 0.43 8.40 8.92
N GLY A 122 0.07 9.54 8.33
CA GLY A 122 -0.93 9.63 7.25
C GLY A 122 -2.38 9.39 7.70
N GLY A 123 -2.64 9.27 9.00
CA GLY A 123 -3.96 8.89 9.51
C GLY A 123 -4.24 7.39 9.42
N PHE A 124 -3.18 6.59 9.37
CA PHE A 124 -3.23 5.14 9.51
C PHE A 124 -2.90 4.73 10.96
N CYS A 125 -3.00 3.43 11.28
CA CYS A 125 -2.76 2.96 12.65
C CYS A 125 -1.30 3.22 13.06
N SER A 126 -1.12 4.09 14.05
CA SER A 126 0.22 4.52 14.49
C SER A 126 0.98 3.38 15.17
N TRP A 127 0.28 2.50 15.89
CA TRP A 127 0.84 1.25 16.41
C TRP A 127 1.27 0.29 15.30
N GLY A 128 0.39 0.05 14.33
CA GLY A 128 0.69 -0.85 13.21
C GLY A 128 1.93 -0.42 12.43
N ILE A 129 2.01 0.87 12.11
CA ILE A 129 3.17 1.43 11.43
C ILE A 129 4.44 1.36 12.29
N SER A 130 4.35 1.58 13.60
CA SER A 130 5.53 1.62 14.47
C SER A 130 6.07 0.24 14.88
N ASN A 131 5.21 -0.77 15.06
CA ASN A 131 5.57 -2.02 15.75
C ASN A 131 5.10 -3.30 15.05
N GLU A 132 4.28 -3.25 14.01
CA GLU A 132 3.78 -4.44 13.33
C GLU A 132 4.53 -4.67 12.00
N PHE A 133 5.07 -5.87 11.78
CA PHE A 133 5.96 -6.18 10.65
C PHE A 133 5.55 -7.49 9.97
N GLU A 134 5.87 -7.58 8.67
CA GLU A 134 5.71 -8.82 7.92
C GLU A 134 6.63 -9.92 8.48
N PRO A 135 6.22 -11.21 8.42
CA PRO A 135 4.98 -11.71 7.79
C PRO A 135 3.76 -11.73 8.72
N GLU A 136 3.93 -11.45 10.01
CA GLU A 136 2.86 -11.57 11.02
C GLU A 136 1.76 -10.53 10.81
N PHE A 137 2.15 -9.31 10.41
CA PHE A 137 1.23 -8.21 10.18
C PHE A 137 1.62 -7.42 8.92
N VAL A 138 0.64 -7.16 8.05
CA VAL A 138 0.91 -6.56 6.74
C VAL A 138 0.82 -5.04 6.81
N TRP A 139 1.76 -4.44 7.55
CA TRP A 139 2.02 -3.00 7.55
C TRP A 139 3.28 -2.72 6.72
N ALA A 140 3.08 -2.45 5.44
CA ALA A 140 4.14 -2.17 4.48
C ALA A 140 3.76 -0.97 3.61
N ARG A 141 4.73 -0.44 2.85
CA ARG A 141 4.49 0.70 1.94
C ARG A 141 3.26 0.50 1.02
N ASP A 142 3.11 -0.69 0.47
CA ASP A 142 2.04 -1.03 -0.46
C ASP A 142 0.77 -1.55 0.26
N CYS A 143 0.89 -1.94 1.54
CA CYS A 143 -0.14 -2.57 2.36
C CYS A 143 -0.31 -1.78 3.67
N LEU A 144 -1.23 -0.81 3.70
CA LEU A 144 -1.39 0.10 4.84
C LEU A 144 -2.35 -0.43 5.91
N GLY A 145 -2.28 -1.75 6.15
CA GLY A 145 -3.05 -2.45 7.17
C GLY A 145 -4.57 -2.25 7.08
N PRO A 146 -5.30 -2.68 8.11
CA PRO A 146 -6.74 -2.47 8.20
C PRO A 146 -7.11 -0.98 8.40
N ALA A 147 -8.37 -0.65 8.13
CA ALA A 147 -8.92 0.69 8.33
C ALA A 147 -8.82 1.13 9.80
N VAL A 148 -8.63 2.43 10.06
CA VAL A 148 -8.62 2.96 11.44
C VAL A 148 -10.03 3.26 11.95
N SER A 149 -10.20 3.21 13.26
CA SER A 149 -11.41 3.70 13.93
C SER A 149 -11.30 5.21 14.13
N LEU A 150 -12.35 5.96 13.82
CA LEU A 150 -12.43 7.37 14.20
C LEU A 150 -12.66 7.57 15.72
N ASN A 151 -12.87 6.47 16.46
CA ASN A 151 -13.09 6.48 17.90
C ASN A 151 -11.85 6.12 18.74
N ALA A 152 -10.73 5.76 18.10
CA ALA A 152 -9.48 5.42 18.79
C ALA A 152 -8.37 6.37 18.35
N TRP A 153 -8.06 7.37 19.17
CA TRP A 153 -7.08 8.40 18.88
C TRP A 153 -6.48 8.99 20.15
N ILE A 154 -5.25 9.50 20.01
CA ILE A 154 -4.63 10.34 21.05
C ILE A 154 -4.16 11.66 20.45
N ILE A 155 -4.17 12.71 21.28
CA ILE A 155 -3.51 13.98 20.99
C ILE A 155 -2.26 14.09 21.87
N ARG A 156 -1.09 14.16 21.25
CA ARG A 156 0.19 14.31 21.98
C ARG A 156 1.05 15.38 21.32
N ASN A 157 1.54 16.33 22.11
CA ASN A 157 2.38 17.44 21.62
C ASN A 157 1.76 18.15 20.40
N ASP A 158 0.47 18.48 20.49
CA ASP A 158 -0.33 19.07 19.41
C ASP A 158 -0.36 18.23 18.12
N ARG A 159 -0.24 16.91 18.22
CA ARG A 159 -0.31 15.99 17.06
C ARG A 159 -1.37 14.92 17.28
N LEU A 160 -2.10 14.62 16.21
CA LEU A 160 -3.13 13.59 16.15
C LEU A 160 -2.53 12.25 15.72
N TYR A 161 -2.76 11.21 16.51
CA TYR A 161 -2.45 9.82 16.17
C TYR A 161 -3.72 9.00 16.18
N LEU A 162 -3.90 8.14 15.17
CA LEU A 162 -5.08 7.29 15.01
C LEU A 162 -4.71 5.82 15.16
N PHE A 163 -5.69 5.01 15.58
CA PHE A 163 -5.55 3.59 15.83
C PHE A 163 -6.68 2.78 15.22
N LEU A 164 -6.40 1.51 14.98
CA LEU A 164 -7.41 0.53 14.58
C LEU A 164 -8.47 0.34 15.66
N ALA A 165 -8.06 0.31 16.92
CA ALA A 165 -8.91 0.06 18.09
C ALA A 165 -8.15 0.46 19.38
N ASP A 166 -8.83 0.35 20.51
CA ASP A 166 -8.30 0.65 21.85
C ASP A 166 -7.05 -0.19 22.18
N THR A 167 -7.01 -1.47 21.80
CA THR A 167 -5.85 -2.33 22.12
C THR A 167 -4.53 -1.86 21.46
N PRO A 168 -4.48 -1.56 20.15
CA PRO A 168 -3.32 -0.89 19.54
C PRO A 168 -2.98 0.47 20.16
N GLU A 169 -3.98 1.26 20.54
CA GLU A 169 -3.79 2.54 21.24
C GLU A 169 -3.05 2.34 22.57
N GLU A 170 -3.57 1.49 23.46
CA GLU A 170 -2.97 1.17 24.75
C GLU A 170 -1.53 0.63 24.60
N LYS A 171 -1.27 -0.19 23.58
CA LYS A 171 0.09 -0.68 23.28
C LYS A 171 1.02 0.45 22.86
N PHE A 172 0.54 1.40 22.07
CA PHE A 172 1.31 2.55 21.63
C PHE A 172 1.70 3.45 22.81
N GLU A 173 0.79 3.67 23.76
CA GLU A 173 1.03 4.53 24.91
C GLU A 173 2.07 3.97 25.89
N LYS A 174 2.20 2.65 26.02
CA LYS A 174 3.19 2.01 26.92
C LYS A 174 4.63 2.48 26.71
N ASN A 175 5.01 2.79 25.46
CA ASN A 175 6.34 3.30 25.11
C ASN A 175 6.21 4.50 24.16
N LEU A 176 5.32 5.44 24.50
CA LEU A 176 4.85 6.52 23.63
C LEU A 176 5.97 7.20 22.82
N SER A 177 6.95 7.82 23.48
CA SER A 177 8.01 8.58 22.81
C SER A 177 8.86 7.75 21.85
N GLU A 178 9.05 6.46 22.15
CA GLU A 178 9.79 5.55 21.28
C GLU A 178 8.93 5.11 20.09
N ASN A 179 7.66 4.83 20.34
CA ASN A 179 6.70 4.43 19.30
C ASN A 179 6.43 5.58 18.32
N GLU A 180 6.35 6.83 18.78
CA GLU A 180 6.28 8.02 17.93
C GLU A 180 7.49 8.08 16.97
N LYS A 181 8.72 7.93 17.49
CA LYS A 181 9.95 7.96 16.68
C LYS A 181 9.99 6.83 15.67
N LYS A 182 9.61 5.61 16.06
CA LYS A 182 9.57 4.44 15.16
C LYS A 182 8.55 4.65 14.05
N GLY A 183 7.34 5.08 14.41
CA GLY A 183 6.27 5.36 13.46
C GLY A 183 6.65 6.44 12.46
N ASP A 184 7.14 7.57 12.94
CA ASP A 184 7.62 8.68 12.09
C ASP A 184 8.73 8.24 11.15
N ARG A 185 9.76 7.55 11.66
CA ARG A 185 10.88 7.05 10.86
C ARG A 185 10.40 6.11 9.76
N ARG A 186 9.56 5.13 10.10
CA ARG A 186 9.09 4.12 9.15
C ARG A 186 8.17 4.73 8.10
N TYR A 187 7.24 5.59 8.51
CA TYR A 187 6.33 6.27 7.60
C TYR A 187 7.08 7.19 6.62
N LEU A 188 8.03 8.00 7.11
CA LEU A 188 8.84 8.86 6.24
C LEU A 188 9.77 8.07 5.31
N ALA A 189 10.24 6.88 5.74
CA ALA A 189 10.99 5.98 4.86
C ALA A 189 10.13 5.41 3.72
N TRP A 190 8.83 5.19 3.94
CA TRP A 190 7.90 4.77 2.89
C TRP A 190 7.54 5.90 1.92
N PHE A 191 7.33 7.11 2.45
CA PHE A 191 6.79 8.25 1.74
C PHE A 191 7.64 9.52 1.99
N PRO A 192 8.78 9.67 1.29
CA PRO A 192 9.61 10.87 1.41
C PRO A 192 8.87 12.12 0.88
N GLU A 193 9.44 13.31 1.16
CA GLU A 193 8.79 14.65 1.16
C GLU A 193 7.89 15.03 -0.03
N GLN A 194 8.02 14.39 -1.20
CA GLN A 194 7.21 14.66 -2.39
C GLN A 194 6.02 13.68 -2.59
N GLY A 195 5.77 12.80 -1.62
CA GLY A 195 4.84 11.67 -1.78
C GLY A 195 4.00 11.30 -0.56
N PHE A 196 3.74 12.23 0.37
CA PHE A 196 2.94 11.96 1.58
C PHE A 196 1.58 11.33 1.23
N LYS A 197 1.16 10.32 2.00
CA LYS A 197 -0.03 9.52 1.75
C LYS A 197 -1.03 9.68 2.88
N MET A 198 -2.10 10.41 2.61
CA MET A 198 -3.19 10.54 3.58
C MET A 198 -4.20 9.43 3.37
N ASN A 199 -4.64 8.85 4.49
CA ASN A 199 -5.78 7.97 4.55
C ASN A 199 -7.05 8.75 4.21
N THR A 200 -7.73 8.37 3.13
CA THR A 200 -8.97 8.99 2.67
C THR A 200 -10.16 8.04 2.75
N THR A 201 -9.96 6.72 2.62
CA THR A 201 -11.07 5.75 2.55
C THR A 201 -10.97 4.59 3.54
N CYS A 202 -9.81 4.37 4.17
CA CYS A 202 -9.57 3.26 5.09
C CYS A 202 -9.88 3.69 6.52
N VAL A 203 -11.15 4.02 6.74
CA VAL A 203 -11.71 4.48 8.02
C VAL A 203 -13.06 3.82 8.29
N PHE A 204 -13.40 3.64 9.57
CA PHE A 204 -14.74 3.25 10.00
C PHE A 204 -15.18 4.04 11.24
N GLU A 205 -16.49 4.09 11.46
CA GLU A 205 -17.14 4.74 12.60
C GLU A 205 -18.16 3.75 13.19
N ASP A 206 -18.16 3.55 14.51
CA ASP A 206 -19.12 2.67 15.20
C ASP A 206 -19.20 1.24 14.60
N HIS A 207 -18.03 0.62 14.40
CA HIS A 207 -17.85 -0.70 13.76
C HIS A 207 -18.42 -0.83 12.33
N ARG A 208 -18.92 0.25 11.72
CA ARG A 208 -19.40 0.30 10.35
C ARG A 208 -18.38 1.00 9.48
N ARG A 209 -17.94 0.30 8.44
CA ARG A 209 -17.16 0.94 7.37
C ARG A 209 -17.95 2.14 6.89
N LEU A 210 -17.32 3.30 6.79
CA LEU A 210 -18.00 4.43 6.17
C LEU A 210 -18.36 4.03 4.75
N ASP A 211 -19.63 4.17 4.38
CA ASP A 211 -20.13 3.94 3.03
C ASP A 211 -19.58 5.04 2.10
N ILE A 212 -18.30 4.93 1.81
CA ILE A 212 -17.58 5.77 0.88
C ILE A 212 -17.77 5.09 -0.48
N GLU A 213 -18.78 5.50 -1.23
CA GLU A 213 -19.01 5.01 -2.58
C GLU A 213 -17.75 5.29 -3.42
N ILE A 214 -16.99 4.24 -3.74
CA ILE A 214 -15.89 4.18 -4.72
C ILE A 214 -16.47 4.44 -6.10
N PRO A 215 -16.38 5.67 -6.67
CA PRO A 215 -16.78 5.84 -8.05
C PRO A 215 -15.85 4.95 -8.90
N PRO A 216 -16.40 4.35 -9.96
CA PRO A 216 -15.68 3.41 -10.81
C PRO A 216 -14.39 3.97 -11.39
#